data_AF-A0AA35F5M7-F1
#
_entry.id   AF-A0AA35F5M7-F1
#
_cell.length_a   1.000
_cell.length_b   1.000
_cell.length_c   1.000
_cell.angle_alpha   90.00
_cell.angle_beta   90.00
_cell.angle_gamma   90.00
#
_symmetry.space_group_name_H-M   'P 1'
#
loop_
_entity.id
_entity.type
_entity.pdbx_description
1 polymer ?
#
loop_
_entity_poly.entity_id
_entity_poly.type
_entity_poly.pdbx_seq_one_letter_code
_entity_poly.pdbx_strand_id
1 'polypeptide(L)'
;MILLQLSSAQGPEECCLAVKKALDRLIKEAARQDVAVTVLETETGHYSDTLRSALISLDGDNAWALSESWCGTIQWICPSPYRPHHGRKNWFLGIGRFTADEQEQSDAIRYETLRSSGPGGQHVNKTDSAVRATHLASGISVKVQSERSQHANKRLARLLIAWKLEQQQQENSAVLKSLRRMFHHQIERGNPRRTFTGMAFIEG
;
A
#
# COMPACT_ATOMS: atom_id res chain seq x y z
N MET A 1 0.39 -8.25 -6.27
CA MET A 1 -0.12 -6.91 -6.65
C MET A 1 0.93 -5.81 -6.42
N ILE A 2 1.06 -4.82 -7.32
CA ILE A 2 1.98 -3.65 -7.15
C ILE A 2 1.18 -2.37 -6.92
N LEU A 3 1.57 -1.55 -5.94
CA LEU A 3 0.98 -0.22 -5.74
C LEU A 3 1.88 0.86 -6.35
N LEU A 4 1.28 1.80 -7.08
CA LEU A 4 1.99 2.92 -7.68
C LEU A 4 1.29 4.23 -7.32
N GLN A 5 2.03 5.17 -6.73
CA GLN A 5 1.53 6.48 -6.36
C GLN A 5 2.11 7.54 -7.29
N LEU A 6 1.25 8.27 -7.98
CA LEU A 6 1.59 9.45 -8.75
C LEU A 6 1.30 10.69 -7.90
N SER A 7 2.18 11.68 -7.92
CA SER A 7 1.97 12.87 -7.10
C SER A 7 2.62 14.14 -7.63
N SER A 8 1.91 15.26 -7.48
CA SER A 8 2.38 16.60 -7.77
C SER A 8 3.23 17.21 -6.63
N ALA A 9 3.38 16.51 -5.51
CA ALA A 9 3.94 17.03 -4.26
C ALA A 9 3.32 18.39 -3.88
N GLN A 10 4.17 19.34 -3.49
CA GLN A 10 3.81 20.75 -3.26
C GLN A 10 3.94 21.58 -4.56
N GLY A 11 3.68 20.97 -5.71
CA GLY A 11 3.66 21.63 -7.01
C GLY A 11 2.40 22.48 -7.21
N PRO A 12 2.44 23.48 -8.11
CA PRO A 12 1.26 24.26 -8.49
C PRO A 12 0.28 23.42 -9.33
N GLU A 13 -0.86 24.00 -9.70
CA GLU A 13 -1.93 23.30 -10.43
C GLU A 13 -1.47 22.69 -11.76
N GLU A 14 -0.44 23.23 -12.41
CA GLU A 14 0.14 22.61 -13.61
C GLU A 14 0.77 21.24 -13.32
N CYS A 15 1.37 21.05 -12.13
CA CYS A 15 1.85 19.75 -11.69
C CYS A 15 0.67 18.81 -11.38
N CYS A 16 -0.43 19.34 -10.83
CA CYS A 16 -1.64 18.53 -10.58
C CYS A 16 -2.29 18.07 -11.90
N LEU A 17 -2.29 18.92 -12.93
CA LEU A 17 -2.69 18.52 -14.27
C LEU A 17 -1.75 17.47 -14.86
N ALA A 18 -0.44 17.60 -14.63
CA ALA A 18 0.55 16.63 -15.08
C ALA A 18 0.31 15.24 -14.49
N VAL A 19 -0.09 15.13 -13.21
CA VAL A 19 -0.47 13.86 -12.56
C VAL A 19 -1.64 13.21 -13.29
N LYS A 20 -2.70 13.97 -13.58
CA LYS A 20 -3.86 13.45 -14.30
C LYS A 20 -3.47 12.94 -15.69
N LYS A 21 -2.69 13.74 -16.43
CA LYS A 21 -2.20 13.35 -17.77
C LYS A 21 -1.30 12.12 -17.75
N ALA A 22 -0.39 12.05 -16.77
CA ALA A 22 0.48 10.90 -16.57
C ALA A 22 -0.32 9.63 -16.25
N LEU A 23 -1.34 9.72 -15.39
CA LEU A 23 -2.24 8.61 -15.07
C LEU A 23 -2.96 8.10 -16.33
N ASP A 24 -3.54 9.00 -17.12
CA ASP A 24 -4.25 8.63 -18.35
C ASP A 24 -3.32 7.98 -19.38
N ARG A 25 -2.09 8.47 -19.49
CA ARG A 25 -1.05 7.91 -20.37
C ARG A 25 -0.56 6.54 -19.89
N LEU A 26 -0.42 6.37 -18.58
CA LEU A 26 -0.02 5.11 -17.94
C LEU A 26 -1.09 4.05 -18.14
N ILE A 27 -2.37 4.34 -17.91
CA ILE A 27 -3.48 3.40 -18.15
C ILE A 27 -3.48 2.92 -19.61
N LYS A 28 -3.29 3.84 -20.56
CA LYS A 28 -3.17 3.48 -21.99
C LYS A 28 -1.95 2.61 -22.30
N GLU A 29 -0.83 2.81 -21.60
CA GLU A 29 0.37 1.99 -21.76
C GLU A 29 0.17 0.59 -21.18
N ALA A 30 -0.40 0.52 -19.97
CA ALA A 30 -0.72 -0.71 -19.27
C ALA A 30 -1.62 -1.62 -20.10
N ALA A 31 -2.68 -1.05 -20.70
CA ALA A 31 -3.58 -1.79 -21.58
C ALA A 31 -2.89 -2.38 -22.82
N ARG A 32 -1.79 -1.79 -23.32
CA ARG A 32 -1.01 -2.36 -24.44
C ARG A 32 -0.05 -3.46 -24.00
N GLN A 33 0.24 -3.54 -22.71
CA GLN A 33 1.16 -4.52 -22.12
C GLN A 33 0.41 -5.61 -21.33
N ASP A 34 -0.92 -5.69 -21.50
CA ASP A 34 -1.81 -6.60 -20.76
C ASP A 34 -1.67 -6.49 -19.23
N VAL A 35 -1.43 -5.26 -18.75
CA VAL A 35 -1.38 -4.95 -17.31
C VAL A 35 -2.72 -4.36 -16.89
N ALA A 36 -3.38 -5.00 -15.93
CA ALA A 36 -4.61 -4.50 -15.33
C ALA A 36 -4.30 -3.34 -14.37
N VAL A 37 -5.05 -2.24 -14.48
CA VAL A 37 -4.90 -1.07 -13.62
C VAL A 37 -6.20 -0.82 -12.87
N THR A 38 -6.14 -0.76 -11.55
CA THR A 38 -7.27 -0.31 -10.72
C THR A 38 -6.89 0.97 -9.99
N VAL A 39 -7.74 2.00 -10.08
CA VAL A 39 -7.56 3.24 -9.31
C VAL A 39 -8.12 3.02 -7.91
N LEU A 40 -7.27 3.14 -6.89
CA LEU A 40 -7.62 2.87 -5.49
C LEU A 40 -7.98 4.15 -4.74
N GLU A 41 -7.17 5.19 -4.90
CA GLU A 41 -7.37 6.48 -4.22
C GLU A 41 -6.99 7.62 -5.17
N THR A 42 -7.73 8.72 -5.10
CA THR A 42 -7.38 9.96 -5.80
C THR A 42 -7.60 11.15 -4.90
N GLU A 43 -6.71 12.13 -5.01
CA GLU A 43 -6.85 13.43 -4.37
C GLU A 43 -6.93 14.50 -5.45
N THR A 44 -8.05 15.21 -5.51
CA THR A 44 -8.30 16.24 -6.53
C THR A 44 -7.47 17.50 -6.26
N GLY A 45 -7.05 18.18 -7.33
CA GLY A 45 -6.48 19.52 -7.22
C GLY A 45 -7.57 20.58 -7.11
N HIS A 46 -7.21 21.84 -7.37
CA HIS A 46 -8.15 22.96 -7.32
C HIS A 46 -9.17 22.92 -8.47
N TYR A 47 -8.74 22.46 -9.64
CA TYR A 47 -9.58 22.32 -10.83
C TYR A 47 -10.08 20.89 -10.98
N SER A 48 -11.24 20.71 -11.61
CA SER A 48 -11.87 19.38 -11.78
C SER A 48 -11.07 18.42 -12.67
N ASP A 49 -10.19 18.95 -13.51
CA ASP A 49 -9.30 18.19 -14.39
C ASP A 49 -7.91 17.94 -13.79
N THR A 50 -7.68 18.31 -12.52
CA THR A 50 -6.38 18.15 -11.87
C THR A 50 -6.41 17.17 -10.70
N LEU A 51 -5.29 16.46 -10.51
CA LEU A 51 -5.09 15.53 -9.40
C LEU A 51 -3.83 15.91 -8.64
N ARG A 52 -3.93 16.10 -7.33
CA ARG A 52 -2.76 16.25 -6.46
C ARG A 52 -2.01 14.93 -6.31
N SER A 53 -2.75 13.84 -6.17
CA SER A 53 -2.19 12.50 -6.10
C SER A 53 -3.18 11.44 -6.61
N ALA A 54 -2.63 10.31 -7.04
CA ALA A 54 -3.40 9.12 -7.39
C ALA A 54 -2.64 7.88 -6.94
N LEU A 55 -3.33 6.93 -6.33
CA LEU A 55 -2.84 5.60 -6.02
C LEU A 55 -3.54 4.60 -6.94
N ILE A 56 -2.75 3.79 -7.64
CA ILE A 56 -3.25 2.70 -8.49
C ILE A 56 -2.63 1.38 -8.06
N SER A 57 -3.35 0.27 -8.27
CA SER A 57 -2.77 -1.05 -8.31
C SER A 57 -2.51 -1.49 -9.75
N LEU A 58 -1.40 -2.19 -9.94
CA LEU A 58 -1.01 -2.86 -11.18
C LEU A 58 -0.98 -4.37 -10.94
N ASP A 59 -1.58 -5.11 -11.86
CA ASP A 59 -1.61 -6.58 -11.87
C ASP A 59 -1.31 -7.12 -13.28
N GLY A 60 -0.72 -8.31 -13.36
CA GLY A 60 -0.24 -8.94 -14.59
C GLY A 60 1.28 -9.08 -14.65
N ASP A 61 1.74 -9.96 -15.55
CA ASP A 61 3.16 -10.36 -15.64
C ASP A 61 4.10 -9.18 -15.95
N ASN A 62 3.62 -8.22 -16.74
CA ASN A 62 4.39 -7.02 -17.11
C ASN A 62 4.27 -5.85 -16.11
N ALA A 63 3.50 -6.01 -15.02
CA ALA A 63 3.24 -4.93 -14.06
C ALA A 63 4.54 -4.39 -13.43
N TRP A 64 5.51 -5.26 -13.17
CA TRP A 64 6.79 -4.87 -12.61
C TRP A 64 7.60 -3.98 -13.56
N ALA A 65 7.80 -4.42 -14.81
CA ALA A 65 8.54 -3.68 -15.82
C ALA A 65 7.88 -2.33 -16.12
N LEU A 66 6.55 -2.31 -16.24
CA LEU A 66 5.79 -1.07 -16.38
C LEU A 66 6.03 -0.13 -15.19
N SER A 67 5.89 -0.62 -13.96
CA SER A 67 6.12 0.19 -12.76
C SER A 67 7.52 0.79 -12.71
N GLU A 68 8.55 0.00 -13.08
CA GLU A 68 9.95 0.44 -13.08
C GLU A 68 10.23 1.52 -14.13
N SER A 69 9.57 1.45 -15.29
CA SER A 69 9.71 2.47 -16.33
C SER A 69 9.14 3.82 -15.90
N TRP A 70 8.05 3.82 -15.11
CA TRP A 70 7.37 5.03 -14.65
C TRP A 70 7.92 5.59 -13.33
N CYS A 71 8.57 4.76 -12.51
CA CYS A 71 9.11 5.19 -11.22
C CYS A 71 10.19 6.28 -11.33
N GLY A 72 10.10 7.25 -10.43
CA GLY A 72 10.99 8.40 -10.36
C GLY A 72 10.30 9.70 -10.73
N THR A 73 11.10 10.71 -11.03
CA THR A 73 10.61 12.03 -11.42
C THR A 73 10.25 12.05 -12.90
N ILE A 74 9.10 12.62 -13.23
CA ILE A 74 8.69 12.88 -14.61
C ILE A 74 8.65 14.39 -14.83
N GLN A 75 9.17 14.82 -15.98
CA GLN A 75 9.08 16.21 -16.42
C GLN A 75 8.00 16.37 -17.48
N TRP A 76 7.13 17.35 -17.30
CA TRP A 76 6.20 17.81 -18.32
C TRP A 76 6.55 19.23 -18.74
N ILE A 77 6.80 19.42 -20.03
CA ILE A 77 7.19 20.69 -20.64
C ILE A 77 6.00 21.27 -21.39
N CYS A 78 5.33 22.27 -20.80
CA CYS A 78 4.18 22.93 -21.39
C CYS A 78 4.04 24.36 -20.85
N PRO A 79 3.71 25.37 -21.67
CA PRO A 79 3.23 26.66 -21.16
C PRO A 79 2.09 26.45 -20.16
N SER A 80 2.04 27.27 -19.12
CA SER A 80 0.98 27.16 -18.10
C SER A 80 -0.40 27.38 -18.74
N PRO A 81 -1.35 26.44 -18.59
CA PRO A 81 -2.74 26.66 -18.99
C PRO A 81 -3.51 27.52 -17.97
N TYR A 82 -3.03 27.63 -16.74
CA TYR A 82 -3.72 28.34 -15.64
C TYR A 82 -3.20 29.74 -15.40
N ARG A 83 -1.95 30.04 -15.79
CA ARG A 83 -1.30 31.34 -15.61
C ARG A 83 -0.87 31.88 -16.97
N PRO A 84 -1.75 32.63 -17.67
CA PRO A 84 -1.42 33.29 -18.92
C PRO A 84 -0.16 34.15 -18.78
N HIS A 85 0.67 34.20 -19.82
CA HIS A 85 1.93 34.97 -19.89
C HIS A 85 3.03 34.57 -18.89
N HIS A 86 2.83 33.52 -18.08
CA HIS A 86 3.86 33.03 -17.17
C HIS A 86 4.98 32.29 -17.93
N GLY A 87 6.24 32.66 -17.69
CA GLY A 87 7.39 32.15 -18.45
C GLY A 87 7.79 30.70 -18.14
N ARG A 88 7.38 30.14 -17.00
CA ARG A 88 7.72 28.76 -16.62
C ARG A 88 6.98 27.74 -17.49
N LYS A 89 7.72 26.75 -17.97
CA LYS A 89 7.21 25.64 -18.78
C LYS A 89 7.51 24.25 -18.22
N ASN A 90 8.38 24.15 -17.23
CA ASN A 90 8.81 22.86 -16.66
C ASN A 90 8.02 22.55 -15.38
N TRP A 91 7.23 21.49 -15.45
CA TRP A 91 6.41 20.94 -14.39
C TRP A 91 6.92 19.55 -14.05
N PHE A 92 6.95 19.20 -12.77
CA PHE A 92 7.47 17.92 -12.30
C PHE A 92 6.42 17.20 -11.45
N LEU A 93 6.38 15.88 -11.59
CA LEU A 93 5.63 14.98 -10.73
C LEU A 93 6.53 13.81 -10.35
N GLY A 94 6.24 13.17 -9.23
CA GLY A 94 6.94 11.98 -8.78
C GLY A 94 6.04 10.76 -8.84
N ILE A 95 6.64 9.63 -9.18
CA ILE A 95 5.98 8.33 -9.16
C ILE A 95 6.76 7.37 -8.27
N GLY A 96 6.11 6.88 -7.21
CA GLY A 96 6.68 5.99 -6.21
C GLY A 96 5.98 4.65 -6.25
N ARG A 97 6.75 3.56 -6.23
CA ARG A 97 6.23 2.21 -6.11
C ARG A 97 6.27 1.76 -4.66
N PHE A 98 5.20 1.11 -4.24
CA PHE A 98 5.04 0.49 -2.94
C PHE A 98 4.57 -0.94 -3.15
N THR A 99 5.06 -1.85 -2.32
CA THR A 99 4.56 -3.22 -2.28
C THR A 99 3.60 -3.31 -1.10
N ALA A 100 2.39 -3.80 -1.34
CA ALA A 100 1.62 -4.37 -0.26
C ALA A 100 2.33 -5.67 0.12
N ASP A 101 2.70 -5.82 1.38
CA ASP A 101 3.27 -7.08 1.86
C ASP A 101 2.13 -8.11 1.84
N GLU A 102 2.10 -8.97 0.81
CA GLU A 102 1.15 -10.08 0.73
C GLU A 102 1.65 -11.16 1.69
N GLN A 103 1.32 -11.03 2.98
CA GLN A 103 1.51 -12.14 3.92
C GLN A 103 0.61 -13.30 3.48
N GLU A 104 1.17 -14.51 3.39
CA GLU A 104 0.41 -15.72 3.11
C GLU A 104 -0.79 -15.82 4.06
N GLN A 105 -2.00 -15.79 3.49
CA GLN A 105 -3.25 -15.96 4.21
C GLN A 105 -3.54 -17.45 4.44
N SER A 106 -2.66 -18.13 5.18
CA SER A 106 -2.94 -19.50 5.62
C SER A 106 -3.59 -19.46 6.99
N ASP A 107 -4.88 -19.78 7.08
CA ASP A 107 -5.62 -19.90 8.35
C ASP A 107 -5.16 -21.08 9.24
N ALA A 108 -4.08 -21.76 8.87
CA ALA A 108 -3.57 -22.91 9.58
C ALA A 108 -3.01 -22.51 10.96
N ILE A 109 -3.64 -23.05 12.01
CA ILE A 109 -3.22 -22.86 13.40
C ILE A 109 -2.80 -24.21 13.97
N ARG A 110 -1.57 -24.27 14.46
CA ARG A 110 -1.07 -25.38 15.27
C ARG A 110 -1.46 -25.17 16.72
N TYR A 111 -2.00 -26.21 17.35
CA TYR A 111 -2.40 -26.19 18.75
C TYR A 111 -1.55 -27.16 19.56
N GLU A 112 -1.02 -26.70 20.69
CA GLU A 112 -0.28 -27.48 21.67
C GLU A 112 -0.98 -27.38 23.02
N THR A 113 -1.23 -28.52 23.67
CA THR A 113 -1.79 -28.57 25.02
C THR A 113 -0.70 -28.50 26.06
N LEU A 114 -0.94 -27.74 27.11
CA LEU A 114 0.00 -27.50 28.20
C LEU A 114 -0.69 -27.74 29.54
N ARG A 115 0.10 -28.04 30.57
CA ARG A 115 -0.38 -27.99 31.95
C ARG A 115 -0.73 -26.57 32.32
N SER A 116 -1.92 -26.38 32.89
CA SER A 116 -2.34 -25.11 33.47
C SER A 116 -1.49 -24.81 34.70
N SER A 117 -0.97 -23.58 34.79
CA SER A 117 -0.12 -23.13 35.90
C SER A 117 -0.75 -21.92 36.59
N GLY A 118 -1.02 -21.99 37.90
CA GLY A 118 -1.56 -20.88 38.69
C GLY A 118 -1.94 -21.29 40.13
N PRO A 119 -2.41 -20.36 40.99
CA PRO A 119 -2.72 -20.59 42.41
C PRO A 119 -3.92 -21.52 42.71
N GLY A 120 -4.34 -22.33 41.74
CA GLY A 120 -5.46 -23.24 41.88
C GLY A 120 -5.08 -24.52 42.65
N GLY A 121 -6.04 -25.06 43.41
CA GLY A 121 -5.88 -26.32 44.13
C GLY A 121 -5.55 -27.52 43.23
N GLN A 122 -5.42 -28.71 43.81
CA GLN A 122 -4.92 -29.94 43.17
C GLN A 122 -5.55 -30.28 41.80
N HIS A 123 -6.78 -29.85 41.52
CA HIS A 123 -7.49 -30.08 40.26
C HIS A 123 -6.99 -29.21 39.08
N VAL A 124 -6.51 -27.98 39.33
CA VAL A 124 -6.01 -27.08 38.29
C VAL A 124 -4.64 -27.53 37.78
N ASN A 125 -3.81 -28.10 38.67
CA ASN A 125 -2.45 -28.52 38.34
C ASN A 125 -2.35 -29.90 37.68
N LYS A 126 -3.45 -30.68 37.63
CA LYS A 126 -3.50 -32.03 37.03
C LYS A 126 -4.07 -32.08 35.62
N THR A 127 -4.77 -31.03 35.17
CA THR A 127 -5.51 -31.05 33.90
C THR A 127 -4.76 -30.25 32.83
N ASP A 128 -4.50 -30.87 31.68
CA ASP A 128 -3.86 -30.25 30.51
C ASP A 128 -4.87 -29.35 29.75
N SER A 129 -5.46 -28.38 30.45
CA SER A 129 -6.48 -27.49 29.89
C SER A 129 -5.91 -26.26 29.19
N ALA A 130 -4.66 -25.88 29.45
CA ALA A 130 -4.03 -24.73 28.79
C ALA A 130 -3.70 -25.05 27.34
N VAL A 131 -3.91 -24.08 26.45
CA VAL A 131 -3.68 -24.22 25.01
C VAL A 131 -2.72 -23.14 24.55
N ARG A 132 -1.67 -23.53 23.84
CA ARG A 132 -0.87 -22.65 23.00
C ARG A 132 -1.34 -22.82 21.56
N ALA A 133 -1.68 -21.71 20.92
CA ALA A 133 -2.00 -21.68 19.50
C ALA A 133 -0.92 -20.89 18.76
N THR A 134 -0.49 -21.37 17.60
CA THR A 134 0.47 -20.71 16.72
C THR A 134 -0.09 -20.65 15.31
N HIS A 135 -0.28 -19.45 14.80
CA HIS A 135 -0.58 -19.24 13.39
C HIS A 135 0.68 -19.53 12.58
N LEU A 136 0.59 -20.47 11.63
CA LEU A 136 1.78 -21.00 10.96
C LEU A 136 2.41 -19.98 10.02
N ALA A 137 1.60 -19.25 9.24
CA ALA A 137 2.12 -18.29 8.27
C ALA A 137 2.77 -17.06 8.91
N SER A 138 2.15 -16.48 9.95
CA SER A 138 2.70 -15.27 10.61
C SER A 138 3.65 -15.57 11.78
N GLY A 139 3.70 -16.82 12.25
CA GLY A 139 4.43 -17.19 13.46
C GLY A 139 3.84 -16.65 14.78
N ILE A 140 2.73 -15.90 14.73
CA ILE A 140 2.09 -15.36 15.93
C ILE A 140 1.64 -16.50 16.82
N SER A 141 2.04 -16.44 18.09
CA SER A 141 1.61 -17.40 19.10
C SER A 141 0.88 -16.72 20.26
N VAL A 142 -0.09 -17.44 20.82
CA VAL A 142 -0.85 -17.06 22.01
C VAL A 142 -0.98 -18.25 22.94
N LYS A 143 -0.97 -18.00 24.26
CA LYS A 143 -1.25 -19.01 25.29
C LYS A 143 -2.51 -18.60 26.03
N VAL A 144 -3.46 -19.53 26.15
CA VAL A 144 -4.74 -19.32 26.86
C VAL A 144 -4.92 -20.42 27.90
N GLN A 145 -5.24 -20.01 29.11
CA GLN A 145 -5.47 -20.90 30.26
C GLN A 145 -6.58 -20.39 31.20
N SER A 146 -7.39 -19.44 30.74
CA SER A 146 -8.42 -18.78 31.55
C SER A 146 -9.61 -19.70 31.86
N GLU A 147 -9.93 -20.61 30.95
CA GLU A 147 -11.07 -21.51 31.09
C GLU A 147 -10.66 -22.87 31.66
N ARG A 148 -11.61 -23.53 32.34
CA ARG A 148 -11.40 -24.88 32.87
C ARG A 148 -11.31 -25.95 31.79
N SER A 149 -11.94 -25.73 30.63
CA SER A 149 -11.95 -26.69 29.51
C SER A 149 -10.97 -26.32 28.39
N GLN A 150 -10.25 -27.32 27.89
CA GLN A 150 -9.33 -27.17 26.75
C GLN A 150 -10.05 -26.63 25.50
N HIS A 151 -11.27 -27.10 25.23
CA HIS A 151 -12.06 -26.68 24.06
C HIS A 151 -12.40 -25.18 24.13
N ALA A 152 -12.76 -24.66 25.30
CA ALA A 152 -13.02 -23.23 25.48
C ALA A 152 -11.73 -22.42 25.32
N ASN A 153 -10.61 -22.87 25.90
CA ASN A 153 -9.30 -22.24 25.69
C ASN A 153 -8.86 -22.26 24.21
N LYS A 154 -9.15 -23.33 23.46
CA LYS A 154 -8.86 -23.43 22.02
C LYS A 154 -9.65 -22.40 21.20
N ARG A 155 -10.95 -22.21 21.50
CA ARG A 155 -11.78 -21.18 20.84
C ARG A 155 -11.27 -19.78 21.13
N LEU A 156 -10.99 -19.47 22.40
CA LEU A 156 -10.42 -18.19 22.81
C LEU A 156 -9.06 -17.93 22.14
N ALA A 157 -8.19 -18.95 22.08
CA ALA A 157 -6.90 -18.83 21.42
C ALA A 157 -7.06 -18.49 19.92
N ARG A 158 -8.02 -19.11 19.22
CA ARG A 158 -8.33 -18.76 17.82
C ARG A 158 -8.77 -17.30 17.66
N LEU A 159 -9.66 -16.82 18.53
CA LEU A 159 -10.13 -15.43 18.51
C LEU A 159 -8.98 -14.45 18.76
N LEU A 160 -8.09 -14.75 19.71
CA LEU A 160 -6.92 -13.92 20.00
C LEU A 160 -5.90 -13.90 18.84
N ILE A 161 -5.70 -15.03 18.15
CA ILE A 161 -4.88 -15.08 16.93
C ILE A 161 -5.49 -14.16 15.86
N ALA A 162 -6.79 -14.30 15.57
CA ALA A 162 -7.47 -13.48 14.57
C ALA A 162 -7.37 -11.99 14.89
N TRP A 163 -7.61 -11.60 16.15
CA TRP A 163 -7.46 -10.22 16.61
C TRP A 163 -6.03 -9.70 16.43
N LYS A 164 -5.00 -10.49 16.77
CA LYS A 164 -3.61 -10.09 16.58
C LYS A 164 -3.23 -9.93 15.10
N LEU A 165 -3.74 -10.81 14.23
CA LEU A 165 -3.53 -10.70 12.78
C LEU A 165 -4.15 -9.42 12.23
N GLU A 166 -5.37 -9.09 12.67
CA GLU A 166 -6.03 -7.85 12.29
C GLU A 166 -5.23 -6.62 12.75
N GLN A 167 -4.74 -6.61 14.00
CA GLN A 167 -3.89 -5.53 14.51
C GLN A 167 -2.61 -5.38 13.66
N GLN A 168 -1.92 -6.48 13.36
CA GLN A 168 -0.74 -6.46 12.49
C GLN A 168 -1.06 -5.90 11.09
N GLN A 169 -2.19 -6.27 10.51
CA GLN A 169 -2.63 -5.76 9.21
C GLN A 169 -2.89 -4.24 9.25
N GLN A 170 -3.51 -3.75 10.34
CA GLN A 170 -3.77 -2.32 10.55
C GLN A 170 -2.45 -1.55 10.70
N GLU A 171 -1.49 -2.08 11.46
CA GLU A 171 -0.15 -1.51 11.62
C GLU A 171 0.60 -1.44 10.28
N ASN A 172 0.65 -2.54 9.52
CA ASN A 172 1.27 -2.58 8.19
C ASN A 172 0.63 -1.55 7.25
N SER A 173 -0.70 -1.46 7.25
CA SER A 173 -1.43 -0.49 6.44
C SER A 173 -1.11 0.96 6.84
N ALA A 174 -0.97 1.23 8.14
CA ALA A 174 -0.58 2.54 8.67
C ALA A 174 0.86 2.92 8.29
N VAL A 175 1.79 1.97 8.36
CA VAL A 175 3.19 2.15 7.93
C VAL A 175 3.24 2.48 6.44
N LEU A 176 2.57 1.70 5.59
CA LEU A 176 2.49 1.96 4.15
C LEU A 176 1.90 3.34 3.85
N LYS A 177 0.82 3.72 4.53
CA LYS A 177 0.22 5.06 4.39
C LYS A 177 1.19 6.17 4.82
N SER A 178 1.98 5.95 5.86
CA SER A 178 3.01 6.88 6.31
C SER A 178 4.12 7.05 5.27
N LEU A 179 4.64 5.94 4.72
CA LEU A 179 5.64 5.96 3.64
C LEU A 179 5.14 6.71 2.40
N ARG A 180 3.90 6.43 1.98
CA ARG A 180 3.22 7.13 0.87
C ARG A 180 3.09 8.64 1.09
N ARG A 181 2.78 9.05 2.32
CA ARG A 181 2.71 10.46 2.70
C ARG A 181 4.08 11.13 2.72
N MET A 182 5.11 10.45 3.22
CA MET A 182 6.48 10.99 3.17
C MET A 182 6.95 11.16 1.73
N PHE A 183 6.69 10.17 0.87
CA PHE A 183 6.99 10.25 -0.56
C PHE A 183 6.35 11.47 -1.22
N HIS A 184 5.07 11.73 -0.94
CA HIS A 184 4.36 12.92 -1.44
C HIS A 184 5.11 14.23 -1.15
N HIS A 185 5.80 14.34 -0.02
CA HIS A 185 6.52 15.55 0.37
C HIS A 185 7.97 15.62 -0.13
N GLN A 186 8.58 14.49 -0.50
CA GLN A 186 10.02 14.37 -0.77
C GLN A 186 10.37 14.23 -2.26
N ILE A 187 9.42 14.44 -3.17
CA ILE A 187 9.66 14.27 -4.61
C ILE A 187 10.80 15.20 -5.08
N GLU A 188 11.85 14.58 -5.64
CA GLU A 188 12.99 15.29 -6.21
C GLU A 188 12.57 16.08 -7.47
N ARG A 189 12.97 17.36 -7.53
CA ARG A 189 12.73 18.24 -8.67
C ARG A 189 13.99 18.28 -9.53
N GLY A 190 14.02 17.48 -10.59
CA GLY A 190 15.18 17.36 -11.48
C GLY A 190 15.37 15.92 -11.95
N ASN A 191 16.40 15.69 -12.76
CA ASN A 191 16.80 14.36 -13.26
C ASN A 191 15.61 13.48 -13.71
N PRO A 192 14.80 13.95 -14.68
CA PRO A 192 13.58 13.25 -15.04
C PRO A 192 13.89 11.90 -15.68
N ARG A 193 13.21 10.85 -15.19
CA ARG A 193 13.19 9.52 -15.78
C ARG A 193 12.55 9.53 -17.16
N ARG A 194 11.43 10.27 -17.30
CA ARG A 194 10.68 10.44 -18.55
C ARG A 194 10.32 11.90 -18.74
N THR A 195 10.33 12.35 -20.00
CA THR A 195 9.99 13.72 -20.36
C THR A 195 8.83 13.72 -21.35
N PHE A 196 7.82 14.54 -21.07
CA PHE A 196 6.66 14.74 -21.91
C PHE A 196 6.55 16.20 -22.32
N THR A 197 6.01 16.46 -23.50
CA THR A 197 5.90 17.80 -24.07
C THR A 197 4.48 18.12 -24.53
N GLY A 198 4.12 19.41 -24.44
CA GLY A 198 2.85 19.94 -24.94
C GLY A 198 1.61 19.49 -24.18
N MET A 199 0.46 20.08 -24.51
CA MET A 199 -0.83 19.77 -23.87
C MET A 199 -1.31 18.34 -24.14
N ALA A 200 -0.88 17.75 -25.26
CA ALA A 200 -1.17 16.36 -25.61
C ALA A 200 -0.37 15.33 -24.79
N PHE A 201 0.61 15.77 -23.98
CA PHE A 201 1.44 14.91 -23.14
C PHE A 201 2.16 13.83 -23.96
N ILE A 202 2.86 14.27 -25.01
CA ILE A 202 3.59 13.39 -25.93
C ILE A 202 4.98 13.14 -25.35
N GLU A 203 5.38 11.88 -25.30
CA GLU A 203 6.70 11.48 -24.84
C GLU A 203 7.75 11.91 -25.88
N GLY A 204 8.80 12.57 -25.41
CA GLY A 204 9.91 13.06 -26.24
C GLY A 204 11.12 12.15 -26.24
#